data_AF-A0A955IJR5-F1
#
_entry.id   AF-A0A955IJR5-F1
#
_cell.length_a   1.000
_cell.length_b   1.000
_cell.length_c   1.000
_cell.angle_alpha   90.00
_cell.angle_beta   90.00
_cell.angle_gamma   90.00
#
_symmetry.space_group_name_H-M   'P 1'
#
loop_
_entity.id
_entity.type
_entity.pdbx_description
1 polymer ?
#
loop_
_entity_poly.entity_id
_entity_poly.type
_entity_poly.pdbx_seq_one_letter_code
_entity_poly.pdbx_strand_id
1 'polypeptide(L)'
;PLQTAIAEGLLYFVPEPKSPHGVDVSPDGEFIVVSGKLDPHVTVYSFAKIQSTIAAGKFETDQFGVPVLDFDSCAEARIEVGLGPLHTQFDDQGYAYTSLFLEPAVARWAMGGTSGAKNPEADWTMVGKINVHYNVGHIATAEGDTVSPDGGYLVAMNKWSIDRFFPTGPLLPQNFQLIDIEEPGEQMQLLYDCPIGIGEPHYAQIIKADKLHPWEVYPEIGWDPHEQRVDPMAPVAGRERIERNGNTVNVFTTAVRSHFTPEHVKVKEGDHVVWHITNIERAKDATHGFALPGFNINLSIEPGEYIRFEFDAVKAGTYPFYCSEFCSALHLEMMGYFLVEPKS
;
A
#
# COMPACT_ATOMS: atom_id res chain seq x y z
N PRO A 1 -29.44 6.13 -5.47
CA PRO A 1 -28.40 6.37 -4.45
C PRO A 1 -28.32 7.83 -3.98
N LEU A 2 -28.12 8.80 -4.90
CA LEU A 2 -27.95 10.22 -4.54
C LEU A 2 -29.16 10.81 -3.79
N GLN A 3 -30.37 10.68 -4.33
CA GLN A 3 -31.59 11.21 -3.70
C GLN A 3 -31.87 10.59 -2.33
N THR A 4 -31.52 9.31 -2.13
CA THR A 4 -31.57 8.66 -0.82
C THR A 4 -30.56 9.28 0.14
N ALA A 5 -29.31 9.50 -0.28
CA ALA A 5 -28.30 10.14 0.56
C ALA A 5 -28.70 11.57 0.97
N ILE A 6 -29.36 12.32 0.08
CA ILE A 6 -29.92 13.64 0.40
C ILE A 6 -31.06 13.52 1.42
N ALA A 7 -32.03 12.65 1.17
CA ALA A 7 -33.21 12.48 2.05
C ALA A 7 -32.83 11.99 3.46
N GLU A 8 -31.79 11.17 3.57
CA GLU A 8 -31.26 10.66 4.83
C GLU A 8 -30.22 11.59 5.47
N GLY A 9 -29.92 12.75 4.87
CA GLY A 9 -28.98 13.73 5.41
C GLY A 9 -27.53 13.22 5.48
N LEU A 10 -27.12 12.36 4.54
CA LEU A 10 -25.79 11.74 4.47
C LEU A 10 -24.79 12.48 3.57
N LEU A 11 -25.25 13.45 2.78
CA LEU A 11 -24.42 14.17 1.81
C LEU A 11 -24.67 15.68 1.85
N TYR A 12 -23.58 16.42 2.02
CA TYR A 12 -23.51 17.88 1.95
C TYR A 12 -22.30 18.29 1.14
N PHE A 13 -22.34 19.44 0.49
CA PHE A 13 -21.19 20.05 -0.16
C PHE A 13 -20.75 21.30 0.58
N VAL A 14 -19.43 21.49 0.66
CA VAL A 14 -18.80 22.75 1.07
C VAL A 14 -17.96 23.24 -0.12
N PRO A 15 -18.09 24.50 -0.55
CA PRO A 15 -17.31 25.02 -1.68
C PRO A 15 -15.81 25.06 -1.36
N GLU A 16 -14.92 24.67 -2.29
CA GLU A 16 -13.45 24.79 -2.08
C GLU A 16 -12.73 25.36 -3.33
N PRO A 17 -11.92 26.41 -3.19
CA PRO A 17 -11.06 26.93 -4.25
C PRO A 17 -9.69 26.21 -4.31
N LYS A 18 -9.13 25.84 -5.46
CA LYS A 18 -9.78 25.58 -6.74
C LYS A 18 -9.24 24.27 -7.29
N SER A 19 -10.16 23.35 -7.61
CA SER A 19 -9.80 21.99 -8.02
C SER A 19 -8.85 21.34 -7.00
N PRO A 20 -9.26 21.31 -5.72
CA PRO A 20 -8.41 20.85 -4.62
C PRO A 20 -7.96 19.40 -4.83
N HIS A 21 -6.90 19.01 -4.12
CA HIS A 21 -6.31 17.67 -4.23
C HIS A 21 -6.40 16.88 -2.92
N GLY A 22 -5.50 17.12 -1.97
CA GLY A 22 -5.46 16.45 -0.67
C GLY A 22 -6.58 16.92 0.26
N VAL A 23 -7.10 15.98 1.04
CA VAL A 23 -8.12 16.19 2.08
C VAL A 23 -7.68 15.36 3.28
N ASP A 24 -7.08 16.03 4.25
CA ASP A 24 -6.32 15.40 5.32
C ASP A 24 -6.93 15.76 6.67
N VAL A 25 -7.30 14.77 7.49
CA VAL A 25 -7.94 15.00 8.79
C VAL A 25 -6.86 15.16 9.84
N SER A 26 -6.97 16.21 10.67
CA SER A 26 -6.00 16.45 11.74
C SER A 26 -6.03 15.31 12.78
N PRO A 27 -4.91 15.04 13.48
CA PRO A 27 -4.81 13.95 14.46
C PRO A 27 -5.84 13.99 15.59
N ASP A 28 -6.25 15.19 15.99
CA ASP A 28 -7.28 15.43 17.00
C ASP A 28 -8.72 15.27 16.46
N GLY A 29 -8.89 15.13 15.14
CA GLY A 29 -10.18 15.06 14.46
C GLY A 29 -10.97 16.37 14.46
N GLU A 30 -10.38 17.48 14.91
CA GLU A 30 -11.05 18.78 14.98
C GLU A 30 -11.18 19.44 13.60
N PHE A 31 -10.24 19.15 12.70
CA PHE A 31 -10.08 19.84 11.43
C PHE A 31 -9.93 18.92 10.22
N ILE A 32 -10.37 19.41 9.07
CA ILE A 32 -10.15 18.81 7.75
C ILE A 32 -9.37 19.83 6.92
N VAL A 33 -8.14 19.50 6.56
CA VAL A 33 -7.26 20.36 5.76
C VAL A 33 -7.39 20.01 4.30
N VAL A 34 -7.77 20.97 3.48
CA VAL A 34 -7.93 20.79 2.04
C VAL A 34 -6.85 21.59 1.31
N SER A 35 -6.11 20.91 0.43
CA SER A 35 -5.01 21.51 -0.33
C SER A 35 -5.51 22.10 -1.65
N GLY A 36 -5.37 23.41 -1.82
CA GLY A 36 -6.03 24.19 -2.87
C GLY A 36 -5.57 23.94 -4.31
N LYS A 37 -4.44 23.26 -4.52
CA LYS A 37 -3.80 22.92 -5.82
C LYS A 37 -3.61 24.08 -6.79
N LEU A 38 -4.68 24.57 -7.43
CA LEU A 38 -4.62 25.75 -8.29
C LEU A 38 -4.72 27.05 -7.50
N ASP A 39 -5.16 26.97 -6.25
CA ASP A 39 -5.12 28.04 -5.26
C ASP A 39 -3.89 27.83 -4.34
N PRO A 40 -3.11 28.88 -4.00
CA PRO A 40 -1.88 28.75 -3.22
C PRO A 40 -2.11 28.56 -1.71
N HIS A 41 -3.35 28.37 -1.27
CA HIS A 41 -3.70 28.14 0.12
C HIS A 41 -4.00 26.68 0.44
N VAL A 42 -3.87 26.36 1.72
CA VAL A 42 -4.67 25.30 2.34
C VAL A 42 -5.87 25.93 3.03
N THR A 43 -7.03 25.30 2.91
CA THR A 43 -8.25 25.67 3.64
C THR A 43 -8.44 24.68 4.78
N VAL A 44 -8.53 25.18 6.00
CA VAL A 44 -8.80 24.36 7.19
C VAL A 44 -10.29 24.48 7.50
N TYR A 45 -11.02 23.38 7.41
CA TYR A 45 -12.42 23.31 7.84
C TYR A 45 -12.52 22.78 9.26
N SER A 46 -13.39 23.38 10.07
CA SER A 46 -13.70 22.85 11.41
C SER A 46 -14.87 21.86 11.32
N PHE A 47 -14.65 20.64 11.82
CA PHE A 47 -15.72 19.63 11.86
C PHE A 47 -16.90 20.09 12.73
N ALA A 48 -16.62 20.75 13.85
CA ALA A 48 -17.64 21.30 14.74
C ALA A 48 -18.47 22.40 14.05
N LYS A 49 -17.83 23.28 13.28
CA LYS A 49 -18.52 24.29 12.48
C LYS A 49 -19.41 23.67 11.41
N ILE A 50 -18.91 22.69 10.66
CA ILE A 50 -19.70 21.95 9.66
C ILE A 50 -20.96 21.33 10.30
N GLN A 51 -20.79 20.61 11.42
CA GLN A 51 -21.92 19.99 12.13
C GLN A 51 -22.92 21.04 12.63
N SER A 52 -22.43 22.18 13.13
CA SER A 52 -23.29 23.28 13.57
C SER A 52 -24.09 23.90 12.41
N THR A 53 -23.46 24.10 11.25
CA THR A 53 -24.12 24.64 10.05
C THR A 53 -25.19 23.69 9.53
N ILE A 54 -24.89 22.37 9.49
CA ILE A 54 -25.86 21.34 9.13
C ILE A 54 -27.06 21.36 10.09
N ALA A 55 -26.82 21.35 11.40
CA ALA A 55 -27.87 21.36 12.42
C ALA A 55 -28.72 22.63 12.38
N ALA A 56 -28.13 23.76 11.98
CA ALA A 56 -28.86 25.03 11.80
C ALA A 56 -29.75 25.05 10.56
N GLY A 57 -29.62 24.08 9.63
CA GLY A 57 -30.39 24.01 8.39
C GLY A 57 -30.11 25.18 7.43
N LYS A 58 -28.94 25.82 7.55
CA LYS A 58 -28.56 26.99 6.74
C LYS A 58 -27.74 26.54 5.54
N PHE A 59 -28.41 26.18 4.46
CA PHE A 59 -27.77 25.81 3.20
C PHE A 59 -28.64 26.19 2.00
N GLU A 60 -27.98 26.44 0.88
CA GLU A 60 -28.63 26.46 -0.43
C GLU A 60 -28.68 25.03 -0.98
N THR A 61 -29.31 24.81 -2.13
CA THR A 61 -29.28 23.52 -2.82
C THR A 61 -28.73 23.69 -4.22
N ASP A 62 -27.88 22.76 -4.66
CA ASP A 62 -27.44 22.73 -6.05
C ASP A 62 -28.57 22.30 -7.01
N GLN A 63 -28.25 22.22 -8.31
CA GLN A 63 -29.21 21.80 -9.35
C GLN A 63 -29.73 20.36 -9.19
N PHE A 64 -29.11 19.53 -8.35
CA PHE A 64 -29.50 18.15 -8.06
C PHE A 64 -30.21 18.00 -6.71
N GLY A 65 -30.36 19.10 -5.97
CA GLY A 65 -30.98 19.14 -4.64
C GLY A 65 -30.02 18.83 -3.49
N VAL A 66 -28.71 18.75 -3.73
CA VAL A 66 -27.73 18.52 -2.66
C VAL A 66 -27.56 19.79 -1.84
N PRO A 67 -27.69 19.73 -0.50
CA PRO A 67 -27.38 20.85 0.39
C PRO A 67 -25.95 21.36 0.21
N VAL A 68 -25.79 22.65 -0.02
CA VAL A 68 -24.51 23.35 -0.13
C VAL A 68 -24.38 24.28 1.07
N LEU A 69 -23.45 23.95 1.96
CA LEU A 69 -23.12 24.70 3.16
C LEU A 69 -22.34 25.96 2.78
N ASP A 70 -22.57 27.04 3.54
CA ASP A 70 -21.83 28.28 3.37
C ASP A 70 -20.35 28.10 3.77
N PHE A 71 -19.44 28.58 2.93
CA PHE A 71 -18.00 28.41 3.11
C PHE A 71 -17.49 29.00 4.43
N ASP A 72 -17.81 30.27 4.68
CA ASP A 72 -17.32 31.00 5.87
C ASP A 72 -17.90 30.42 7.17
N SER A 73 -19.10 29.82 7.09
CA SER A 73 -19.68 29.10 8.22
C SER A 73 -18.96 27.80 8.58
N CYS A 74 -18.21 27.21 7.65
CA CYS A 74 -17.50 25.93 7.84
C CYS A 74 -16.00 26.10 8.02
N ALA A 75 -15.40 27.08 7.33
CA ALA A 75 -13.96 27.33 7.36
C ALA A 75 -13.51 27.85 8.74
N GLU A 76 -12.37 27.33 9.19
CA GLU A 76 -11.65 27.80 10.37
C GLU A 76 -10.58 28.81 9.98
N ALA A 77 -9.74 28.45 9.02
CA ALA A 77 -8.62 29.26 8.58
C ALA A 77 -8.29 29.00 7.11
N ARG A 78 -7.58 29.94 6.50
CA ARG A 78 -6.91 29.76 5.21
C ARG A 78 -5.47 30.25 5.34
N ILE A 79 -4.52 29.40 4.97
CA ILE A 79 -3.09 29.67 5.10
C ILE A 79 -2.50 29.68 3.70
N GLU A 80 -1.85 30.77 3.30
CA GLU A 80 -1.09 30.83 2.06
C GLU A 80 0.24 30.08 2.26
N VAL A 81 0.35 28.89 1.65
CA VAL A 81 1.50 28.00 1.85
C VAL A 81 2.48 28.06 0.68
N GLY A 82 2.03 28.45 -0.52
CA GLY A 82 2.87 28.56 -1.71
C GLY A 82 2.24 27.94 -2.94
N LEU A 83 3.04 27.76 -4.00
CA LEU A 83 2.50 27.38 -5.31
C LEU A 83 2.29 25.86 -5.45
N GLY A 84 1.05 25.47 -5.72
CA GLY A 84 0.68 24.09 -6.01
C GLY A 84 0.54 23.21 -4.77
N PRO A 85 -0.18 23.61 -3.70
CA PRO A 85 -0.37 22.77 -2.53
C PRO A 85 -1.15 21.51 -2.89
N LEU A 86 -0.60 20.32 -2.64
CA LEU A 86 -1.25 19.06 -3.01
C LEU A 86 -1.70 18.21 -1.82
N HIS A 87 -0.91 18.09 -0.76
CA HIS A 87 -1.19 17.13 0.31
C HIS A 87 -0.60 17.58 1.64
N THR A 88 -1.31 17.32 2.74
CA THR A 88 -0.91 17.73 4.08
C THR A 88 -0.71 16.54 5.03
N GLN A 89 0.33 16.60 5.87
CA GLN A 89 0.58 15.66 6.96
C GLN A 89 0.93 16.38 8.26
N PHE A 90 0.91 15.66 9.38
CA PHE A 90 0.99 16.23 10.73
C PHE A 90 2.09 15.56 11.56
N ASP A 91 2.65 16.27 12.52
CA ASP A 91 3.61 15.73 13.49
C ASP A 91 3.03 15.67 14.92
N ASP A 92 3.88 15.28 15.87
CA ASP A 92 3.57 15.18 17.28
C ASP A 92 3.67 16.53 18.03
N GLN A 93 4.24 17.55 17.40
CA GLN A 93 4.49 18.89 17.95
C GLN A 93 3.43 19.93 17.55
N GLY A 94 2.44 19.56 16.74
CA GLY A 94 1.35 20.46 16.33
C GLY A 94 1.66 21.28 15.08
N TYR A 95 2.64 20.86 14.28
CA TYR A 95 2.85 21.38 12.95
C TYR A 95 2.13 20.52 11.89
N ALA A 96 1.75 21.20 10.83
CA ALA A 96 1.34 20.59 9.58
C ALA A 96 2.36 20.88 8.49
N TYR A 97 2.48 19.96 7.55
CA TYR A 97 3.42 19.98 6.45
C TYR A 97 2.60 19.87 5.17
N THR A 98 2.81 20.74 4.18
CA THR A 98 2.09 20.71 2.91
C THR A 98 3.07 20.62 1.76
N SER A 99 2.84 19.68 0.84
CA SER A 99 3.63 19.55 -0.38
C SER A 99 3.29 20.64 -1.40
N LEU A 100 4.30 21.24 -2.00
CA LEU A 100 4.16 22.28 -3.02
C LEU A 100 4.72 21.77 -4.37
N PHE A 101 3.84 21.54 -5.33
CA PHE A 101 4.20 20.90 -6.60
C PHE A 101 4.90 21.85 -7.58
N LEU A 102 4.45 23.11 -7.67
CA LEU A 102 4.97 24.09 -8.63
C LEU A 102 6.16 24.87 -8.08
N GLU A 103 6.20 25.02 -6.77
CA GLU A 103 7.36 25.45 -6.00
C GLU A 103 7.90 24.20 -5.29
N PRO A 104 8.83 23.41 -5.87
CA PRO A 104 9.26 22.12 -5.34
C PRO A 104 9.78 22.18 -3.90
N ALA A 105 8.86 22.13 -2.93
CA ALA A 105 9.12 22.35 -1.53
C ALA A 105 8.09 21.66 -0.65
N VAL A 106 8.44 21.47 0.62
CA VAL A 106 7.49 21.15 1.69
C VAL A 106 7.39 22.36 2.60
N ALA A 107 6.17 22.84 2.81
CA ALA A 107 5.82 23.95 3.68
C ALA A 107 5.45 23.45 5.07
N ARG A 108 6.11 23.93 6.13
CA ARG A 108 5.71 23.74 7.53
C ARG A 108 4.89 24.94 7.98
N TRP A 109 3.77 24.68 8.64
CA TRP A 109 2.90 25.69 9.23
C TRP A 109 2.32 25.20 10.56
N ALA A 110 2.01 26.12 11.47
CA ALA A 110 1.51 25.82 12.80
C ALA A 110 -0.01 25.55 12.77
N MET A 111 -0.44 24.45 13.37
CA MET A 111 -1.86 24.16 13.57
C MET A 111 -2.44 25.11 14.63
N GLY A 112 -3.77 25.25 14.65
CA GLY A 112 -4.49 25.78 15.80
C GLY A 112 -5.19 24.70 16.61
N GLY A 113 -6.08 25.13 17.50
CA GLY A 113 -6.89 24.21 18.32
C GLY A 113 -6.03 23.39 19.28
N THR A 114 -6.44 22.14 19.53
CA THR A 114 -5.72 21.29 20.49
C THR A 114 -4.35 20.83 19.98
N SER A 115 -4.20 20.59 18.68
CA SER A 115 -2.90 20.32 18.07
C SER A 115 -1.95 21.52 18.15
N GLY A 116 -2.44 22.74 17.86
CA GLY A 116 -1.63 23.97 17.90
C GLY A 116 -1.03 24.30 19.26
N ALA A 117 -1.74 23.96 20.35
CA ALA A 117 -1.27 24.20 21.72
C ALA A 117 0.04 23.47 22.10
N LYS A 118 0.54 22.58 21.22
CA LYS A 118 1.79 21.83 21.42
C LYS A 118 3.05 22.58 20.96
N ASN A 119 2.92 23.65 20.19
CA ASN A 119 4.04 24.49 19.75
C ASN A 119 3.83 25.97 20.14
N PRO A 120 4.91 26.78 20.18
CA PRO A 120 4.84 28.17 20.61
C PRO A 120 4.44 29.16 19.50
N GLU A 121 4.26 28.70 18.26
CA GLU A 121 3.89 29.56 17.14
C GLU A 121 2.43 30.03 17.27
N ALA A 122 2.09 31.12 16.57
CA ALA A 122 0.69 31.52 16.49
C ALA A 122 -0.10 30.55 15.62
N ASP A 123 -1.29 30.15 16.07
CA ASP A 123 -2.22 29.30 15.32
C ASP A 123 -2.33 29.73 13.85
N TRP A 124 -2.34 28.75 12.95
CA TRP A 124 -2.57 28.93 11.51
C TRP A 124 -1.51 29.79 10.80
N THR A 125 -0.27 29.76 11.29
CA THR A 125 0.83 30.58 10.75
C THR A 125 1.81 29.75 9.94
N MET A 126 2.19 30.25 8.76
CA MET A 126 3.26 29.68 7.96
C MET A 126 4.61 29.84 8.69
N VAL A 127 5.34 28.74 8.85
CA VAL A 127 6.59 28.71 9.63
C VAL A 127 7.80 28.72 8.71
N GLY A 128 7.95 27.71 7.85
CA GLY A 128 9.17 27.58 7.02
C GLY A 128 8.99 26.63 5.84
N LYS A 129 9.99 26.59 4.95
CA LYS A 129 9.98 25.72 3.76
C LYS A 129 11.32 25.02 3.60
N ILE A 130 11.27 23.81 3.07
CA ILE A 130 12.45 23.10 2.58
C ILE A 130 12.25 22.72 1.11
N ASN A 131 13.27 22.96 0.29
CA ASN A 131 13.25 22.57 -1.13
C ASN A 131 13.40 21.05 -1.28
N VAL A 132 12.62 20.48 -2.19
CA VAL A 132 12.63 19.07 -2.58
C VAL A 132 12.77 18.91 -4.10
N HIS A 133 13.14 17.72 -4.56
CA HIS A 133 13.75 17.54 -5.88
C HIS A 133 13.14 16.36 -6.65
N TYR A 134 12.16 16.58 -7.52
CA TYR A 134 11.36 17.79 -7.75
C TYR A 134 9.89 17.44 -7.90
N ASN A 135 9.03 18.46 -7.81
CA ASN A 135 7.59 18.32 -8.02
C ASN A 135 6.99 17.27 -7.08
N VAL A 136 6.98 17.60 -5.79
CA VAL A 136 6.44 16.72 -4.74
C VAL A 136 4.94 16.52 -4.93
N GLY A 137 4.51 15.26 -4.87
CA GLY A 137 3.10 14.87 -4.87
C GLY A 137 2.57 14.79 -3.44
N HIS A 138 2.48 13.57 -2.92
CA HIS A 138 2.15 13.33 -1.52
C HIS A 138 3.41 13.37 -0.65
N ILE A 139 3.18 13.48 0.65
CA ILE A 139 4.17 13.41 1.72
C ILE A 139 3.64 12.43 2.77
N ALA A 140 4.53 11.86 3.58
CA ALA A 140 4.15 11.01 4.71
C ALA A 140 5.02 11.36 5.92
N THR A 141 4.41 11.61 7.07
CA THR A 141 5.13 11.73 8.35
C THR A 141 4.95 10.45 9.16
N ALA A 142 5.83 10.19 10.12
CA ALA A 142 5.70 9.03 11.00
C ALA A 142 4.35 9.05 11.74
N GLU A 143 3.48 8.09 11.41
CA GLU A 143 2.13 7.93 11.98
C GLU A 143 1.24 9.17 11.87
N GLY A 144 1.49 10.03 10.88
CA GLY A 144 0.93 11.38 10.79
C GLY A 144 -0.57 11.50 10.56
N ASP A 145 -1.18 10.49 9.95
CA ASP A 145 -2.63 10.39 9.72
C ASP A 145 -3.35 9.57 10.79
N THR A 146 -2.70 9.36 11.94
CA THR A 146 -3.27 8.69 13.10
C THR A 146 -3.62 9.70 14.20
N VAL A 147 -4.28 9.24 15.26
CA VAL A 147 -4.54 10.04 16.47
C VAL A 147 -3.31 10.29 17.34
N SER A 148 -2.16 9.71 16.97
CA SER A 148 -0.90 9.84 17.71
C SER A 148 0.29 9.84 16.74
N PRO A 149 0.48 10.93 15.97
CA PRO A 149 1.69 11.11 15.18
C PRO A 149 2.94 10.94 16.04
N ASP A 150 4.01 10.47 15.42
CA ASP A 150 5.29 10.25 16.09
C ASP A 150 6.34 11.32 15.76
N GLY A 151 6.12 12.11 14.70
CA GLY A 151 7.04 13.16 14.29
C GLY A 151 8.39 12.64 13.80
N GLY A 152 9.45 13.43 14.01
CA GLY A 152 10.84 13.13 13.68
C GLY A 152 11.18 13.10 12.19
N TYR A 153 10.44 12.35 11.38
CA TYR A 153 10.72 12.17 9.95
C TYR A 153 9.51 12.40 9.05
N LEU A 154 9.81 12.96 7.87
CA LEU A 154 8.90 13.12 6.75
C LEU A 154 9.53 12.51 5.48
N VAL A 155 8.73 11.85 4.66
CA VAL A 155 9.12 11.42 3.30
C VAL A 155 8.38 12.27 2.27
N ALA A 156 9.12 12.97 1.42
CA ALA A 156 8.58 13.68 0.27
C ALA A 156 8.65 12.82 -1.00
N MET A 157 7.48 12.56 -1.60
CA MET A 157 7.35 11.66 -2.75
C MET A 157 7.40 12.47 -4.05
N ASN A 158 8.61 12.78 -4.52
CA ASN A 158 8.85 13.62 -5.69
C ASN A 158 8.61 12.87 -7.00
N LYS A 159 7.90 13.52 -7.92
CA LYS A 159 7.49 12.91 -9.19
C LYS A 159 8.61 12.83 -10.20
N TRP A 160 9.53 13.80 -10.19
CA TRP A 160 10.62 13.87 -11.16
C TRP A 160 11.97 13.90 -10.47
N SER A 161 12.83 12.91 -10.76
CA SER A 161 14.19 12.89 -10.23
C SER A 161 15.18 13.71 -11.05
N ILE A 162 14.91 13.95 -12.34
CA ILE A 162 15.74 14.74 -13.28
C ILE A 162 17.25 14.40 -13.18
N ASP A 163 18.01 15.17 -12.40
CA ASP A 163 19.46 15.12 -12.26
C ASP A 163 19.95 14.53 -10.93
N ARG A 164 19.05 14.05 -10.08
CA ARG A 164 19.38 13.54 -8.74
C ARG A 164 20.11 12.19 -8.73
N PHE A 165 20.05 11.45 -9.84
CA PHE A 165 20.64 10.11 -9.95
C PHE A 165 21.40 9.91 -11.27
N PHE A 166 22.17 8.82 -11.35
CA PHE A 166 22.78 8.40 -12.61
C PHE A 166 21.70 8.20 -13.70
N PRO A 167 21.91 8.69 -14.93
CA PRO A 167 20.95 8.53 -16.01
C PRO A 167 20.73 7.05 -16.39
N THR A 168 19.46 6.62 -16.37
CA THR A 168 19.03 5.25 -16.71
C THR A 168 18.31 5.15 -18.07
N GLY A 169 18.36 6.22 -18.88
CA GLY A 169 17.60 6.34 -20.13
C GLY A 169 16.39 7.27 -19.97
N PRO A 170 15.39 7.19 -20.87
CA PRO A 170 14.27 8.14 -20.90
C PRO A 170 13.26 7.98 -19.75
N LEU A 171 13.18 6.78 -19.16
CA LEU A 171 12.37 6.54 -17.97
C LEU A 171 13.27 6.70 -16.73
N LEU A 172 13.05 7.81 -16.02
CA LEU A 172 13.71 8.11 -14.76
C LEU A 172 12.90 7.56 -13.58
N PRO A 173 13.55 7.22 -12.46
CA PRO A 173 12.85 6.88 -11.23
C PRO A 173 12.14 8.10 -10.63
N GLN A 174 11.21 7.86 -9.70
CA GLN A 174 10.76 8.87 -8.74
C GLN A 174 11.85 9.07 -7.67
N ASN A 175 11.79 10.19 -6.95
CA ASN A 175 12.76 10.48 -5.88
C ASN A 175 12.04 10.64 -4.53
N PHE A 176 12.15 9.63 -3.67
CA PHE A 176 11.61 9.71 -2.32
C PHE A 176 12.67 10.30 -1.41
N GLN A 177 12.37 11.46 -0.83
CA GLN A 177 13.32 12.22 -0.03
C GLN A 177 12.97 12.14 1.46
N LEU A 178 13.90 11.62 2.26
CA LEU A 178 13.77 11.60 3.72
C LEU A 178 14.21 12.95 4.28
N ILE A 179 13.36 13.54 5.11
CA ILE A 179 13.53 14.85 5.72
C ILE A 179 13.40 14.68 7.23
N ASP A 180 14.39 15.16 7.98
CA ASP A 180 14.32 15.35 9.42
C ASP A 180 13.45 16.57 9.72
N ILE A 181 12.45 16.36 10.57
CA ILE A 181 11.50 17.36 11.03
C ILE A 181 11.48 17.50 12.56
N GLU A 182 12.42 16.86 13.27
CA GLU A 182 12.48 16.84 14.75
C GLU A 182 12.61 18.25 15.35
N GLU A 183 13.50 19.07 14.80
CA GLU A 183 13.71 20.43 15.29
C GLU A 183 12.51 21.34 14.94
N PRO A 184 11.92 22.06 15.91
CA PRO A 184 10.80 22.97 15.68
C PRO A 184 11.23 24.24 14.91
N GLY A 185 10.25 25.05 14.52
CA GLY A 185 10.50 26.32 13.82
C GLY A 185 10.82 26.14 12.33
N GLU A 186 11.68 26.98 11.77
CA GLU A 186 11.94 26.99 10.31
C GLU A 186 12.85 25.85 9.83
N GLN A 187 13.54 25.16 10.73
CA GLN A 187 14.56 24.18 10.35
C GLN A 187 13.94 22.82 10.01
N MET A 188 14.24 22.36 8.79
CA MET A 188 14.06 20.98 8.33
C MET A 188 15.33 20.59 7.59
N GLN A 189 15.73 19.31 7.67
CA GLN A 189 16.96 18.84 7.03
C GLN A 189 16.68 17.69 6.07
N LEU A 190 17.01 17.88 4.79
CA LEU A 190 17.01 16.78 3.82
C LEU A 190 18.17 15.82 4.13
N LEU A 191 17.86 14.55 4.41
CA LEU A 191 18.82 13.53 4.82
C LEU A 191 19.21 12.58 3.69
N TYR A 192 18.26 12.19 2.84
CA TYR A 192 18.47 11.10 1.88
C TYR A 192 17.58 11.22 0.64
N ASP A 193 18.14 10.81 -0.50
CA ASP A 193 17.44 10.65 -1.78
C ASP A 193 17.36 9.16 -2.13
N CYS A 194 16.14 8.64 -2.24
CA CYS A 194 15.87 7.24 -2.57
C CYS A 194 15.27 7.14 -3.98
N PRO A 195 15.96 6.54 -4.97
CA PRO A 195 15.40 6.30 -6.28
C PRO A 195 14.34 5.19 -6.20
N ILE A 196 13.09 5.55 -6.42
CA ILE A 196 11.97 4.61 -6.53
C ILE A 196 11.77 4.29 -8.00
N GLY A 197 11.88 3.01 -8.36
CA GLY A 197 11.88 2.55 -9.75
C GLY A 197 10.55 2.74 -10.49
N ILE A 198 9.97 1.64 -10.97
CA ILE A 198 8.77 1.70 -11.81
C ILE A 198 7.52 1.85 -10.94
N GLY A 199 6.54 2.60 -11.45
CA GLY A 199 5.16 2.59 -10.96
C GLY A 199 4.68 3.88 -10.30
N GLU A 200 5.56 4.86 -10.09
CA GLU A 200 5.21 6.16 -9.48
C GLU A 200 4.34 6.02 -8.22
N PRO A 201 4.83 5.44 -7.10
CA PRO A 201 4.01 5.30 -5.92
C PRO A 201 3.45 6.66 -5.48
N HIS A 202 2.12 6.72 -5.37
CA HIS A 202 1.42 7.98 -5.12
C HIS A 202 1.31 8.29 -3.64
N TYR A 203 1.22 7.26 -2.79
CA TYR A 203 1.00 7.38 -1.37
C TYR A 203 1.73 6.28 -0.61
N ALA A 204 2.11 6.57 0.63
CA ALA A 204 2.80 5.65 1.53
C ALA A 204 2.47 6.01 2.98
N GLN A 205 2.69 5.05 3.88
CA GLN A 205 2.46 5.21 5.32
C GLN A 205 3.71 4.79 6.08
N ILE A 206 3.95 5.45 7.21
CA ILE A 206 5.09 5.18 8.09
C ILE A 206 4.51 4.74 9.44
N ILE A 207 4.82 3.50 9.85
CA ILE A 207 4.37 2.90 11.10
C ILE A 207 5.57 2.39 11.90
N LYS A 208 5.52 2.49 13.23
CA LYS A 208 6.55 1.91 14.08
C LYS A 208 6.61 0.39 13.91
N ALA A 209 7.83 -0.13 13.79
CA ALA A 209 8.07 -1.55 13.58
C ALA A 209 7.57 -2.44 14.74
N ASP A 210 7.56 -1.91 15.97
CA ASP A 210 7.11 -2.65 17.15
C ASP A 210 5.59 -2.88 17.21
N LYS A 211 4.80 -2.15 16.41
CA LYS A 211 3.36 -2.36 16.23
C LYS A 211 3.04 -3.49 15.24
N LEU A 212 4.02 -3.97 14.49
CA LEU A 212 3.85 -5.04 13.53
C LEU A 212 4.23 -6.38 14.15
N HIS A 213 3.28 -7.32 14.13
CA HIS A 213 3.49 -8.69 14.63
C HIS A 213 3.26 -9.71 13.51
N PRO A 214 4.12 -9.72 12.47
CA PRO A 214 3.98 -10.64 11.35
C PRO A 214 4.28 -12.08 11.77
N TRP A 215 3.70 -13.04 11.04
CA TRP A 215 4.08 -14.44 11.17
C TRP A 215 5.45 -14.69 10.53
N GLU A 216 6.30 -15.43 11.22
CA GLU A 216 7.60 -15.87 10.66
C GLU A 216 7.45 -17.08 9.74
N VAL A 217 6.42 -17.88 9.99
CA VAL A 217 5.94 -19.04 9.21
C VAL A 217 4.43 -19.11 9.40
N TYR A 218 3.69 -19.70 8.47
CA TYR A 218 2.25 -19.84 8.66
C TYR A 218 1.91 -20.66 9.93
N PRO A 219 0.82 -20.32 10.64
CA PRO A 219 0.50 -20.88 11.96
C PRO A 219 0.46 -22.42 11.99
N GLU A 220 -0.03 -23.02 10.91
CA GLU A 220 -0.18 -24.47 10.75
C GLU A 220 0.32 -24.90 9.36
N ILE A 221 0.64 -26.19 9.18
CA ILE A 221 1.03 -26.71 7.86
C ILE A 221 -0.24 -26.88 7.06
N GLY A 222 -0.21 -26.45 5.80
CA GLY A 222 -1.38 -26.52 4.92
C GLY A 222 -2.23 -25.26 4.98
N TRP A 223 -1.66 -24.14 5.41
CA TRP A 223 -2.36 -22.88 5.56
C TRP A 223 -2.66 -22.25 4.20
N ASP A 224 -3.93 -21.95 3.95
CA ASP A 224 -4.35 -21.14 2.81
C ASP A 224 -4.36 -19.66 3.25
N PRO A 225 -3.50 -18.80 2.69
CA PRO A 225 -3.43 -17.38 3.07
C PRO A 225 -4.61 -16.56 2.55
N HIS A 226 -5.35 -17.03 1.55
CA HIS A 226 -6.57 -16.37 1.10
C HIS A 226 -7.71 -16.63 2.09
N GLU A 227 -7.84 -17.87 2.55
CA GLU A 227 -8.92 -18.30 3.43
C GLU A 227 -8.58 -18.15 4.92
N GLN A 228 -7.32 -17.86 5.26
CA GLN A 228 -6.81 -17.68 6.62
C GLN A 228 -7.10 -18.88 7.54
N ARG A 229 -6.90 -20.10 7.02
CA ARG A 229 -7.10 -21.36 7.73
C ARG A 229 -6.38 -22.52 7.04
N VAL A 230 -6.26 -23.65 7.73
CA VAL A 230 -5.79 -24.90 7.12
C VAL A 230 -6.82 -25.42 6.11
N ASP A 231 -6.36 -25.73 4.90
CA ASP A 231 -7.18 -26.38 3.89
C ASP A 231 -7.24 -27.91 4.15
N PRO A 232 -8.44 -28.54 4.12
CA PRO A 232 -8.58 -29.97 4.38
C PRO A 232 -7.92 -30.87 3.32
N MET A 233 -7.66 -30.35 2.12
CA MET A 233 -6.99 -31.03 1.01
C MET A 233 -5.48 -30.77 1.00
N ALA A 234 -4.95 -29.95 1.91
CA ALA A 234 -3.52 -29.70 2.00
C ALA A 234 -2.75 -31.00 2.29
N PRO A 235 -1.84 -31.43 1.39
CA PRO A 235 -0.98 -32.57 1.68
C PRO A 235 -0.04 -32.27 2.85
N VAL A 236 0.26 -33.33 3.59
CA VAL A 236 1.29 -33.35 4.65
C VAL A 236 2.15 -34.58 4.46
N ALA A 237 3.28 -34.63 5.16
CA ALA A 237 4.20 -35.77 5.12
C ALA A 237 3.45 -37.11 5.32
N GLY A 238 3.59 -38.02 4.36
CA GLY A 238 2.93 -39.32 4.33
C GLY A 238 1.52 -39.35 3.74
N ARG A 239 0.98 -38.22 3.26
CA ARG A 239 -0.30 -38.12 2.54
C ARG A 239 -0.17 -37.69 1.08
N GLU A 240 1.05 -37.63 0.57
CA GLU A 240 1.36 -37.38 -0.83
C GLU A 240 0.82 -38.51 -1.70
N ARG A 241 0.19 -38.16 -2.82
CA ARG A 241 -0.47 -39.14 -3.70
C ARG A 241 -0.87 -38.52 -5.03
N ILE A 242 -1.19 -39.37 -5.99
CA ILE A 242 -1.79 -39.00 -7.26
C ILE A 242 -3.08 -39.78 -7.40
N GLU A 243 -4.20 -39.07 -7.54
CA GLU A 243 -5.54 -39.65 -7.62
C GLU A 243 -6.19 -39.29 -8.95
N ARG A 244 -6.67 -40.29 -9.67
CA ARG A 244 -7.40 -40.08 -10.93
C ARG A 244 -8.89 -40.28 -10.74
N ASN A 245 -9.67 -39.32 -11.21
CA ASN A 245 -11.12 -39.41 -11.34
C ASN A 245 -11.52 -39.05 -12.78
N GLY A 246 -11.71 -40.07 -13.62
CA GLY A 246 -11.93 -39.86 -15.06
C GLY A 246 -10.73 -39.18 -15.73
N ASN A 247 -10.98 -38.03 -16.36
CA ASN A 247 -9.95 -37.17 -16.96
C ASN A 247 -9.36 -36.15 -15.98
N THR A 248 -9.87 -36.05 -14.75
CA THR A 248 -9.27 -35.19 -13.72
C THR A 248 -8.21 -35.98 -12.93
N VAL A 249 -7.04 -35.39 -12.76
CA VAL A 249 -5.95 -35.95 -11.95
C VAL A 249 -5.61 -34.98 -10.83
N ASN A 250 -5.85 -35.39 -9.59
CA ASN A 250 -5.44 -34.65 -8.40
C ASN A 250 -4.03 -35.09 -7.99
N VAL A 251 -3.10 -34.14 -7.88
CA VAL A 251 -1.72 -34.37 -7.47
C VAL A 251 -1.52 -33.71 -6.12
N PHE A 252 -1.17 -34.50 -5.11
CA PHE A 252 -0.94 -34.05 -3.74
C PHE A 252 0.55 -34.13 -3.42
N THR A 253 1.20 -32.97 -3.37
CA THR A 253 2.64 -32.84 -3.24
C THR A 253 3.05 -32.13 -1.95
N THR A 254 4.06 -32.63 -1.26
CA THR A 254 4.77 -31.86 -0.24
C THR A 254 6.09 -31.33 -0.80
N ALA A 255 6.48 -30.14 -0.34
CA ALA A 255 7.78 -29.55 -0.56
C ALA A 255 8.49 -29.40 0.78
N VAL A 256 9.68 -29.97 0.87
CA VAL A 256 10.62 -29.82 1.98
C VAL A 256 12.02 -29.73 1.37
N ARG A 257 12.97 -29.08 2.05
CA ARG A 257 14.32 -28.85 1.49
C ARG A 257 14.85 -30.03 0.67
N SER A 258 15.30 -29.70 -0.54
CA SER A 258 15.87 -30.64 -1.51
C SER A 258 14.90 -31.61 -2.18
N HIS A 259 13.61 -31.66 -1.80
CA HIS A 259 12.67 -32.67 -2.30
C HIS A 259 11.25 -32.16 -2.53
N PHE A 260 10.70 -32.54 -3.68
CA PHE A 260 9.25 -32.62 -3.86
C PHE A 260 8.81 -34.06 -3.69
N THR A 261 7.71 -34.33 -3.00
CA THR A 261 7.14 -35.68 -2.95
C THR A 261 5.72 -35.64 -3.47
N PRO A 262 5.35 -36.38 -4.53
CA PRO A 262 6.22 -37.20 -5.38
C PRO A 262 7.07 -36.37 -6.37
N GLU A 263 8.28 -36.87 -6.70
CA GLU A 263 9.16 -36.30 -7.73
C GLU A 263 8.73 -36.67 -9.16
N HIS A 264 7.92 -37.72 -9.33
CA HIS A 264 7.46 -38.19 -10.64
C HIS A 264 5.93 -38.18 -10.69
N VAL A 265 5.38 -37.36 -11.58
CA VAL A 265 3.93 -37.23 -11.79
C VAL A 265 3.61 -37.69 -13.20
N LYS A 266 2.74 -38.70 -13.34
CA LYS A 266 2.35 -39.28 -14.63
C LYS A 266 0.87 -39.01 -14.91
N VAL A 267 0.59 -38.41 -16.05
CA VAL A 267 -0.76 -38.11 -16.54
C VAL A 267 -0.88 -38.47 -18.03
N LYS A 268 -2.07 -38.33 -18.60
CA LYS A 268 -2.34 -38.53 -20.02
C LYS A 268 -2.60 -37.18 -20.67
N GLU A 269 -2.24 -37.08 -21.95
CA GLU A 269 -2.55 -35.92 -22.76
C GLU A 269 -4.07 -35.68 -22.80
N GLY A 270 -4.49 -34.47 -22.42
CA GLY A 270 -5.89 -34.07 -22.27
C GLY A 270 -6.47 -34.26 -20.87
N ASP A 271 -5.70 -34.73 -19.89
CA ASP A 271 -6.12 -34.71 -18.49
C ASP A 271 -6.22 -33.27 -17.96
N HIS A 272 -7.23 -33.02 -17.13
CA HIS A 272 -7.32 -31.82 -16.31
C HIS A 272 -6.60 -32.08 -14.97
N VAL A 273 -5.49 -31.40 -14.75
CA VAL A 273 -4.66 -31.59 -13.56
C VAL A 273 -5.04 -30.56 -12.51
N VAL A 274 -5.34 -31.04 -11.31
CA VAL A 274 -5.52 -30.23 -10.11
C VAL A 274 -4.35 -30.55 -9.18
N TRP A 275 -3.48 -29.59 -8.95
CA TRP A 275 -2.30 -29.78 -8.12
C TRP A 275 -2.49 -29.08 -6.78
N HIS A 276 -2.33 -29.87 -5.73
CA HIS A 276 -2.33 -29.49 -4.32
C HIS A 276 -0.88 -29.58 -3.85
N ILE A 277 -0.27 -28.47 -3.44
CA ILE A 277 1.11 -28.46 -2.96
C ILE A 277 1.21 -27.75 -1.61
N THR A 278 1.94 -28.33 -0.67
CA THR A 278 2.19 -27.73 0.65
C THR A 278 3.68 -27.64 0.92
N ASN A 279 4.16 -26.45 1.29
CA ASN A 279 5.47 -26.31 1.90
C ASN A 279 5.38 -26.75 3.37
N ILE A 280 6.01 -27.88 3.71
CA ILE A 280 5.97 -28.45 5.06
C ILE A 280 7.13 -28.00 5.95
N GLU A 281 7.92 -27.01 5.53
CA GLU A 281 8.97 -26.40 6.36
C GLU A 281 8.37 -25.67 7.57
N ARG A 282 9.17 -25.62 8.64
CA ARG A 282 8.89 -24.85 9.87
C ARG A 282 9.97 -23.83 10.19
N ALA A 283 10.99 -23.75 9.36
CA ALA A 283 12.03 -22.75 9.50
C ALA A 283 11.60 -21.45 8.82
N LYS A 284 11.82 -20.33 9.50
CA LYS A 284 11.66 -18.99 8.93
C LYS A 284 12.46 -18.88 7.64
N ASP A 285 11.87 -18.23 6.64
CA ASP A 285 12.49 -17.95 5.34
C ASP A 285 12.87 -19.19 4.50
N ALA A 286 12.37 -20.38 4.88
CA ALA A 286 12.53 -21.61 4.09
C ALA A 286 11.46 -21.71 2.98
N THR A 287 11.37 -20.66 2.18
CA THR A 287 10.43 -20.56 1.04
C THR A 287 10.87 -21.51 -0.07
N HIS A 288 9.90 -22.19 -0.68
CA HIS A 288 10.11 -23.00 -1.87
C HIS A 288 9.46 -22.34 -3.08
N GLY A 289 10.07 -22.53 -4.24
CA GLY A 289 9.41 -22.28 -5.51
C GLY A 289 8.81 -23.54 -6.08
N PHE A 290 7.85 -23.41 -6.99
CA PHE A 290 7.46 -24.50 -7.90
C PHE A 290 7.31 -23.96 -9.31
N ALA A 291 8.28 -24.28 -10.16
CA ALA A 291 8.27 -23.91 -11.57
C ALA A 291 7.99 -25.15 -12.43
N LEU A 292 6.97 -25.08 -13.28
CA LEU A 292 6.71 -26.04 -14.37
C LEU A 292 6.66 -25.23 -15.69
N PRO A 293 7.83 -24.91 -16.27
CA PRO A 293 7.91 -23.94 -17.39
C PRO A 293 7.15 -24.38 -18.64
N GLY A 294 7.07 -25.68 -18.89
CA GLY A 294 6.32 -26.24 -20.03
C GLY A 294 4.84 -25.90 -20.05
N PHE A 295 4.29 -25.51 -18.89
CA PHE A 295 2.90 -25.08 -18.71
C PHE A 295 2.78 -23.63 -18.22
N ASN A 296 3.87 -22.87 -18.21
CA ASN A 296 3.92 -21.48 -17.73
C ASN A 296 3.40 -21.32 -16.30
N ILE A 297 3.78 -22.24 -15.42
CA ILE A 297 3.41 -22.21 -13.99
C ILE A 297 4.67 -21.89 -13.18
N ASN A 298 4.55 -20.89 -12.30
CA ASN A 298 5.57 -20.52 -11.33
C ASN A 298 4.91 -20.05 -10.04
N LEU A 299 5.28 -20.65 -8.91
CA LEU A 299 4.75 -20.35 -7.58
C LEU A 299 5.89 -20.02 -6.62
N SER A 300 5.63 -19.11 -5.68
CA SER A 300 6.34 -19.00 -4.39
C SER A 300 5.45 -19.66 -3.35
N ILE A 301 6.04 -20.43 -2.43
CA ILE A 301 5.32 -21.20 -1.41
C ILE A 301 6.07 -21.02 -0.08
N GLU A 302 5.58 -20.15 0.79
CA GLU A 302 6.21 -19.84 2.09
C GLU A 302 6.06 -21.00 3.09
N PRO A 303 6.89 -21.06 4.16
CA PRO A 303 6.82 -22.13 5.16
C PRO A 303 5.42 -22.30 5.77
N GLY A 304 4.84 -23.50 5.60
CA GLY A 304 3.50 -23.85 6.06
C GLY A 304 2.38 -23.58 5.06
N GLU A 305 2.65 -22.88 3.95
CA GLU A 305 1.65 -22.51 2.96
C GLU A 305 1.17 -23.72 2.14
N TYR A 306 -0.11 -23.69 1.80
CA TYR A 306 -0.75 -24.57 0.83
C TYR A 306 -1.25 -23.76 -0.36
N ILE A 307 -0.97 -24.28 -1.56
CA ILE A 307 -1.47 -23.71 -2.82
C ILE A 307 -2.19 -24.79 -3.64
N ARG A 308 -3.34 -24.40 -4.21
CA ARG A 308 -4.06 -25.15 -5.23
C ARG A 308 -3.94 -24.44 -6.59
N PHE A 309 -3.54 -25.17 -7.63
CA PHE A 309 -3.58 -24.67 -9.01
C PHE A 309 -4.04 -25.77 -9.96
N GLU A 310 -4.56 -25.39 -11.12
CA GLU A 310 -5.09 -26.34 -12.10
C GLU A 310 -4.75 -25.94 -13.53
N PHE A 311 -4.58 -26.93 -14.40
CA PHE A 311 -4.23 -26.75 -15.81
C PHE A 311 -4.52 -28.02 -16.61
N ASP A 312 -4.60 -27.89 -17.94
CA ASP A 312 -4.79 -29.05 -18.81
C ASP A 312 -3.45 -29.54 -19.38
N ALA A 313 -3.23 -30.85 -19.32
CA ALA A 313 -2.04 -31.52 -19.87
C ALA A 313 -2.15 -31.64 -21.40
N VAL A 314 -2.06 -30.53 -22.12
CA VAL A 314 -2.42 -30.45 -23.56
C VAL A 314 -1.44 -31.08 -24.54
N LYS A 315 -0.22 -31.43 -24.12
CA LYS A 315 0.82 -31.97 -25.02
C LYS A 315 1.61 -33.07 -24.35
N ALA A 316 1.78 -34.17 -25.08
CA ALA A 316 2.60 -35.30 -24.64
C ALA A 316 4.08 -34.93 -24.54
N GLY A 317 4.77 -35.48 -23.54
CA GLY A 317 6.19 -35.24 -23.33
C GLY A 317 6.61 -35.36 -21.86
N THR A 318 7.90 -35.10 -21.64
CA THR A 318 8.49 -35.00 -20.30
C THR A 318 8.78 -33.54 -20.01
N TYR A 319 8.18 -33.04 -18.93
CA TYR A 319 8.31 -31.66 -18.50
C TYR A 319 8.93 -31.64 -17.10
N PRO A 320 10.16 -31.15 -16.93
CA PRO A 320 10.73 -30.99 -15.61
C PRO A 320 9.95 -29.91 -14.84
N PHE A 321 9.74 -30.15 -13.55
CA PHE A 321 9.43 -29.10 -12.60
C PHE A 321 10.58 -29.00 -11.58
N TYR A 322 10.80 -27.83 -11.01
CA TYR A 322 11.90 -27.59 -10.07
C TYR A 322 11.60 -26.43 -9.12
N CYS A 323 12.37 -26.37 -8.04
CA CYS A 323 12.28 -25.27 -7.07
C CYS A 323 13.02 -24.03 -7.64
N SER A 324 12.28 -22.95 -7.87
CA SER A 324 12.85 -21.68 -8.35
C SER A 324 13.54 -20.87 -7.25
N GLU A 325 13.26 -21.18 -5.99
CA GLU A 325 13.85 -20.51 -4.82
C GLU A 325 15.12 -21.23 -4.34
N PHE A 326 16.10 -20.46 -3.87
CA PHE A 326 17.31 -21.01 -3.25
C PHE A 326 16.99 -21.50 -1.84
N CYS A 327 16.35 -22.66 -1.74
CA CYS A 327 15.84 -23.20 -0.47
C CYS A 327 16.87 -24.02 0.33
N SER A 328 17.95 -24.49 -0.32
CA SER A 328 18.97 -25.33 0.31
C SER A 328 20.26 -25.39 -0.51
N ALA A 329 21.33 -25.98 0.06
CA ALA A 329 22.56 -26.24 -0.68
C ALA A 329 22.37 -27.17 -1.89
N LEU A 330 21.28 -27.96 -1.91
CA LEU A 330 20.90 -28.85 -3.00
C LEU A 330 19.65 -28.35 -3.75
N HIS A 331 19.46 -27.03 -3.85
CA HIS A 331 18.25 -26.48 -4.49
C HIS A 331 18.19 -26.83 -5.99
N LEU A 332 19.34 -26.96 -6.66
CA LEU A 332 19.41 -27.32 -8.08
C LEU A 332 18.95 -28.77 -8.30
N GLU A 333 19.13 -29.64 -7.30
CA GLU A 333 18.71 -31.03 -7.31
C GLU A 333 17.23 -31.21 -6.92
N MET A 334 16.60 -30.17 -6.36
CA MET A 334 15.17 -30.18 -6.01
C MET A 334 14.31 -30.05 -7.27
N MET A 335 14.19 -31.16 -7.98
CA MET A 335 13.48 -31.28 -9.25
C MET A 335 12.59 -32.52 -9.28
N GLY A 336 11.68 -32.54 -10.23
CA GLY A 336 10.88 -33.71 -10.58
C GLY A 336 10.44 -33.66 -12.04
N TYR A 337 9.71 -34.68 -12.47
CA TYR A 337 9.26 -34.84 -13.85
C TYR A 337 7.75 -35.01 -13.90
N PHE A 338 7.11 -34.09 -14.61
CA PHE A 338 5.72 -34.19 -15.05
C PHE A 338 5.69 -34.85 -16.44
N LEU A 339 5.19 -36.07 -16.47
CA LEU A 339 5.18 -36.96 -17.63
C LEU A 339 3.77 -37.03 -18.21
N VAL A 340 3.60 -36.53 -19.42
CA VAL A 340 2.33 -36.56 -20.16
C VAL A 340 2.41 -37.66 -21.21
N GLU A 341 1.69 -38.76 -20.98
CA GLU A 341 1.57 -39.87 -21.92
C GLU A 341 0.76 -39.45 -23.15
N PRO A 342 1.19 -39.78 -24.38
CA PRO A 342 0.45 -39.43 -25.59
C PRO A 342 -0.93 -40.10 -25.63
N LYS A 343 -1.88 -39.45 -26.31
CA LYS A 343 -3.17 -40.09 -26.64
C LYS A 343 -2.92 -41.37 -27.44
N SER A 344 -3.60 -42.45 -27.05
CA SER A 344 -3.55 -43.75 -27.73
C SER A 344 -4.20 -43.69 -29.10
#